data_AF-A0A968VRU4-F1
#
_entry.id   AF-A0A968VRU4-F1
#
_cell.length_a   1.000
_cell.length_b   1.000
_cell.length_c   1.000
_cell.angle_alpha   90.00
_cell.angle_beta   90.00
_cell.angle_gamma   90.00
#
_symmetry.space_group_name_H-M   'P 1'
#
loop_
_entity.id
_entity.type
_entity.pdbx_description
1 polymer ?
#
loop_
_entity_poly.entity_id
_entity_poly.type
_entity_poly.pdbx_seq_one_letter_code
_entity_poly.pdbx_strand_id
1 'polypeptide(L)'
;MARLELTGDPAIDEYLEQLAVEPGNVALRFAVARVAAQSGHAEVAASNYKQIIRSGSALDRVVEDLEDLIPGLNDELSMRQFYRVLGDAYTKQGRVRDAIAAYGYTLSQ
;
A
#
# COMPACT_ATOMS: atom_id res chain seq x y z
N MET A 1 -18.59 5.36 -12.86
CA MET A 1 -17.19 5.84 -12.96
C MET A 1 -16.73 6.17 -11.56
N ALA A 2 -15.65 5.54 -11.07
CA ALA A 2 -15.11 5.87 -9.76
C ALA A 2 -14.52 7.29 -9.83
N ARG A 3 -14.88 8.15 -8.87
CA ARG A 3 -14.33 9.49 -8.77
C ARG A 3 -12.86 9.36 -8.38
N LEU A 4 -11.96 9.94 -9.17
CA LEU A 4 -10.57 10.13 -8.75
C LEU A 4 -10.60 11.13 -7.59
N GLU A 5 -10.21 10.70 -6.39
CA GLU A 5 -9.93 11.62 -5.30
C GLU A 5 -8.49 12.10 -5.48
N LEU A 6 -8.36 13.34 -5.96
CA LEU A 6 -7.07 14.02 -6.07
C LEU A 6 -6.54 14.32 -4.68
N THR A 7 -5.24 14.12 -4.48
CA THR A 7 -4.57 14.33 -3.20
C THR A 7 -4.17 15.78 -2.98
N GLY A 8 -4.16 16.60 -4.05
CA GLY A 8 -3.62 17.95 -4.03
C GLY A 8 -2.08 17.98 -4.16
N ASP A 9 -1.45 16.81 -4.31
CA ASP A 9 -0.03 16.67 -4.67
C ASP A 9 0.03 16.40 -6.19
N PRO A 10 0.53 17.35 -7.00
CA PRO A 10 0.53 17.23 -8.46
C PRO A 10 1.23 15.99 -8.99
N ALA A 11 2.28 15.51 -8.31
CA ALA A 11 3.01 14.33 -8.74
C ALA A 11 2.18 13.06 -8.54
N ILE A 12 1.47 12.96 -7.41
CA ILE A 12 0.58 11.83 -7.13
C ILE A 12 -0.63 11.88 -8.06
N ASP A 13 -1.21 13.06 -8.24
CA ASP A 13 -2.39 13.28 -9.08
C ASP A 13 -2.12 12.89 -10.54
N GLU A 14 -0.97 13.26 -11.10
CA GLU A 14 -0.56 12.85 -12.46
C GLU A 14 -0.50 11.32 -12.60
N TYR A 15 0.11 10.63 -11.63
CA TYR A 15 0.16 9.18 -11.65
C TYR A 15 -1.21 8.52 -11.48
N LEU A 16 -2.10 9.11 -10.67
CA LEU A 16 -3.48 8.62 -10.51
C LEU A 16 -4.29 8.76 -11.80
N GLU A 17 -4.10 9.86 -12.54
CA GLU A 17 -4.73 10.07 -13.84
C GLU A 17 -4.25 9.04 -14.86
N GLN A 18 -2.93 8.79 -14.94
CA GLN A 18 -2.38 7.72 -15.79
C GLN A 18 -2.94 6.35 -15.41
N LEU A 19 -3.09 6.08 -14.11
CA LEU A 19 -3.62 4.81 -13.61
C LEU A 19 -5.12 4.65 -13.91
N ALA A 20 -5.86 5.73 -14.06
CA ALA A 20 -7.25 5.67 -14.51
C ALA A 20 -7.37 5.25 -15.98
N VAL A 21 -6.38 5.59 -16.81
CA VAL A 21 -6.28 5.13 -18.21
C VAL A 21 -5.84 3.67 -18.26
N GLU A 22 -4.89 3.27 -17.40
CA GLU A 22 -4.32 1.92 -17.35
C GLU A 22 -4.48 1.25 -15.97
N PRO A 23 -5.70 0.85 -15.55
CA PRO A 23 -5.94 0.35 -14.20
C PRO A 23 -5.24 -0.98 -13.89
N GLY A 24 -4.81 -1.72 -14.90
CA GLY A 24 -4.04 -2.96 -14.76
C GLY A 24 -2.54 -2.75 -14.59
N ASN A 25 -2.03 -1.50 -14.67
CA ASN A 25 -0.61 -1.23 -14.64
C ASN A 25 -0.04 -1.36 -13.22
N VAL A 26 0.39 -2.58 -12.86
CA VAL A 26 0.93 -2.91 -11.52
C VAL A 26 2.17 -2.08 -11.20
N ALA A 27 3.05 -1.82 -12.17
CA ALA A 27 4.25 -1.02 -11.96
C ALA A 27 3.91 0.42 -11.55
N LEU A 28 2.92 1.02 -12.23
CA LEU A 28 2.42 2.35 -11.88
C LEU A 28 1.74 2.37 -10.50
N ARG A 29 1.00 1.31 -10.14
CA ARG A 29 0.41 1.19 -8.78
C ARG A 29 1.48 1.20 -7.69
N PHE A 30 2.60 0.52 -7.89
CA PHE A 30 3.73 0.59 -6.96
C PHE A 30 4.33 2.00 -6.89
N ALA A 31 4.50 2.67 -8.03
CA ALA A 31 5.04 4.03 -8.06
C ALA A 31 4.13 5.00 -7.27
N VAL A 32 2.82 4.98 -7.52
CA VAL A 32 1.83 5.76 -6.75
C VAL A 32 1.93 5.42 -5.27
N ALA A 33 1.99 4.13 -4.92
CA ALA A 33 2.00 3.71 -3.52
C ALA A 33 3.22 4.25 -2.76
N ARG A 34 4.42 4.20 -3.36
CA ARG A 34 5.65 4.71 -2.75
C ARG A 34 5.65 6.22 -2.62
N VAL A 35 5.32 6.94 -3.70
CA VAL A 35 5.28 8.41 -3.68
C VAL A 35 4.24 8.89 -2.67
N ALA A 36 3.05 8.29 -2.67
CA ALA A 36 2.01 8.62 -1.71
C ALA A 36 2.44 8.35 -0.26
N ALA A 37 3.14 7.24 0.01
CA ALA A 37 3.64 6.96 1.36
C ALA A 37 4.70 7.99 1.80
N GLN A 38 5.63 8.35 0.93
CA GLN A 38 6.69 9.34 1.21
C GLN A 38 6.15 10.76 1.41
N SER A 39 5.06 11.11 0.71
CA SER A 39 4.39 12.42 0.83
C SER A 39 3.34 12.46 1.95
N GLY A 40 3.20 11.42 2.79
CA GLY A 40 2.24 11.40 3.90
C GLY A 40 0.79 11.09 3.51
N HIS A 41 0.55 10.65 2.27
CA HIS A 41 -0.76 10.21 1.78
C HIS A 41 -0.97 8.69 2.00
N ALA A 42 -0.89 8.26 3.26
CA ALA A 42 -0.93 6.84 3.65
C ALA A 42 -2.18 6.09 3.15
N GLU A 43 -3.36 6.75 3.11
CA GLU A 43 -4.58 6.13 2.59
C GLU A 43 -4.49 5.78 1.10
N VAL A 44 -3.94 6.70 0.30
CA VAL A 44 -3.74 6.49 -1.15
C VAL A 44 -2.71 5.39 -1.39
N ALA A 45 -1.63 5.39 -0.61
CA ALA A 45 -0.62 4.34 -0.67
C ALA A 45 -1.21 2.96 -0.34
N ALA A 46 -1.90 2.85 0.79
CA ALA A 46 -2.53 1.61 1.24
C ALA A 46 -3.59 1.11 0.25
N SER A 47 -4.38 2.00 -0.35
CA SER A 47 -5.37 1.65 -1.38
C SER A 47 -4.69 1.00 -2.59
N ASN A 48 -3.57 1.56 -3.08
CA ASN A 48 -2.85 1.02 -4.22
C ASN A 48 -2.22 -0.35 -3.94
N TYR A 49 -1.57 -0.53 -2.78
CA TYR A 49 -1.07 -1.84 -2.37
C TYR A 49 -2.19 -2.88 -2.27
N LYS A 50 -3.33 -2.51 -1.66
CA LYS A 50 -4.50 -3.41 -1.57
C LYS A 50 -5.01 -3.83 -2.94
N GLN A 51 -4.98 -2.96 -3.95
CA GLN A 51 -5.36 -3.35 -5.32
C GLN A 51 -4.39 -4.38 -5.92
N ILE A 52 -3.08 -4.22 -5.68
CA ILE A 52 -2.09 -5.21 -6.11
C ILE A 52 -2.33 -6.55 -5.40
N ILE A 53 -2.50 -6.53 -4.07
CA ILE A 53 -2.77 -7.74 -3.27
C ILE A 53 -4.04 -8.46 -3.73
N ARG A 54 -5.12 -7.72 -4.03
CA ARG A 54 -6.37 -8.31 -4.53
C ARG A 54 -6.17 -9.10 -5.82
N SER A 55 -5.33 -8.59 -6.72
CA SER A 55 -4.99 -9.29 -7.97
C SER A 55 -4.18 -10.56 -7.76
N GLY A 56 -3.52 -10.72 -6.60
CA GLY A 56 -2.61 -11.84 -6.31
C GLY A 56 -1.28 -11.78 -7.08
N SER A 57 -1.04 -10.71 -7.84
CA SER A 57 0.22 -10.50 -8.55
C SER A 57 1.24 -9.78 -7.68
N ALA A 58 2.53 -10.03 -7.94
CA ALA A 58 3.66 -9.33 -7.32
C ALA A 58 3.64 -9.28 -5.77
N LEU A 59 3.07 -10.30 -5.11
CA LEU A 59 2.91 -10.31 -3.65
C LEU A 59 4.25 -10.23 -2.92
N ASP A 60 5.28 -10.92 -3.40
CA ASP A 60 6.62 -10.88 -2.79
C ASP A 60 7.19 -9.45 -2.79
N ARG A 61 6.99 -8.73 -3.90
CA ARG A 61 7.40 -7.33 -4.02
C ARG A 61 6.57 -6.41 -3.13
N VAL A 62 5.26 -6.66 -2.95
CA VAL A 62 4.44 -5.88 -2.02
C VAL A 62 4.96 -6.04 -0.59
N VAL A 63 5.28 -7.26 -0.19
CA VAL A 63 5.87 -7.54 1.13
C VAL A 63 7.18 -6.78 1.30
N GLU A 64 8.11 -6.94 0.36
CA GLU A 64 9.42 -6.26 0.40
C GLU A 64 9.27 -4.72 0.52
N ASP A 65 8.45 -4.11 -0.34
CA ASP A 65 8.24 -2.65 -0.35
C ASP A 65 7.62 -2.15 0.98
N LEU A 66 6.73 -2.95 1.59
CA LEU A 66 6.11 -2.60 2.88
C LEU A 66 7.07 -2.79 4.06
N GLU A 67 7.87 -3.86 4.06
CA GLU A 67 8.88 -4.12 5.10
C GLU A 67 9.98 -3.07 5.09
N ASP A 68 10.36 -2.55 3.92
CA ASP A 68 11.31 -1.45 3.79
C ASP A 68 10.69 -0.09 4.17
N LEU A 69 9.42 0.13 3.85
CA LEU A 69 8.72 1.39 4.10
C LEU A 69 8.43 1.62 5.59
N ILE A 70 7.87 0.62 6.27
CA ILE A 70 7.31 0.75 7.62
C ILE A 70 8.34 1.29 8.65
N PRO A 71 9.61 0.84 8.68
CA PRO A 71 10.61 1.35 9.62
C PRO A 71 10.90 2.85 9.49
N GLY A 72 10.63 3.44 8.33
CA GLY A 72 10.84 4.87 8.08
C GLY A 72 9.66 5.77 8.48
N LEU A 73 8.54 5.18 8.92
CA LEU A 73 7.35 5.95 9.29
C LEU A 73 7.44 6.46 10.72
N ASN A 74 7.08 7.73 10.91
CA ASN A 74 7.15 8.40 12.21
C ASN A 74 5.78 8.56 12.89
N ASP A 75 4.70 8.18 12.22
CA ASP A 75 3.35 8.31 12.74
C ASP A 75 2.68 6.93 12.93
N GLU A 76 2.13 6.71 14.12
CA GLU A 76 1.53 5.42 14.47
C GLU A 76 0.32 5.05 13.61
N LEU A 77 -0.42 6.04 13.12
CA LEU A 77 -1.63 5.79 12.32
C LEU A 77 -1.25 5.15 10.98
N SER A 78 -0.28 5.72 10.27
CA SER A 78 0.26 5.15 9.03
C SER A 78 0.93 3.82 9.31
N MET A 79 1.74 3.69 10.37
CA MET A 79 2.34 2.40 10.74
C MET A 79 1.27 1.32 10.91
N ARG A 80 0.23 1.56 11.72
CA ARG A 80 -0.89 0.61 11.90
C ARG A 80 -1.59 0.28 10.58
N GLN A 81 -1.75 1.27 9.71
CA GLN A 81 -2.34 1.07 8.39
C GLN A 81 -1.47 0.17 7.51
N PHE A 82 -0.17 0.42 7.42
CA PHE A 82 0.72 -0.38 6.57
C PHE A 82 0.99 -1.77 7.13
N TYR A 83 1.05 -1.95 8.46
CA TYR A 83 1.09 -3.29 9.06
C TYR A 83 -0.17 -4.11 8.75
N ARG A 84 -1.35 -3.48 8.70
CA ARG A 84 -2.56 -4.16 8.24
C ARG A 84 -2.44 -4.62 6.77
N VAL A 85 -1.92 -3.76 5.90
CA VAL A 85 -1.71 -4.11 4.48
C VAL A 85 -0.66 -5.22 4.33
N LEU A 86 0.40 -5.20 5.13
CA LEU A 86 1.41 -6.26 5.16
C LEU A 86 0.80 -7.60 5.60
N GLY A 87 -0.05 -7.57 6.63
CA GLY A 87 -0.84 -8.75 7.04
C GLY A 87 -1.75 -9.28 5.94
N ASP A 88 -2.39 -8.41 5.17
CA ASP A 88 -3.23 -8.79 4.02
C ASP A 88 -2.39 -9.46 2.93
N ALA A 89 -1.19 -8.95 2.65
CA ALA A 89 -0.25 -9.54 1.68
C ALA A 89 0.22 -10.93 2.14
N TYR A 90 0.62 -11.06 3.42
CA TYR A 90 1.00 -12.34 4.01
C TYR A 90 -0.11 -13.37 4.00
N THR A 91 -1.34 -12.94 4.32
CA THR A 91 -2.53 -13.80 4.22
C THR A 91 -2.72 -14.30 2.79
N LYS A 92 -2.58 -13.42 1.80
CA LYS A 92 -2.71 -13.77 0.38
C LYS A 92 -1.64 -14.76 -0.10
N GLN A 93 -0.43 -14.73 0.47
CA GLN A 93 0.65 -15.68 0.21
C GLN A 93 0.52 -17.01 1.00
N GLY A 94 -0.43 -17.13 1.93
CA GLY A 94 -0.53 -18.27 2.83
C GLY A 94 0.50 -18.27 3.97
N ARG A 95 1.21 -17.16 4.19
CA ARG A 95 2.20 -16.97 5.27
C ARG A 95 1.50 -16.61 6.58
N VAL A 96 0.74 -17.56 7.13
CA VAL A 96 -0.17 -17.34 8.28
C VAL A 96 0.54 -16.79 9.51
N ARG A 97 1.75 -17.27 9.83
CA ARG A 97 2.50 -16.81 11.00
C ARG A 97 2.90 -15.34 10.88
N ASP A 98 3.36 -14.94 9.70
CA ASP A 98 3.79 -13.58 9.43
C ASP A 98 2.59 -12.62 9.39
N ALA A 99 1.46 -13.07 8.84
CA ALA A 99 0.21 -12.32 8.88
C ALA A 99 -0.23 -12.01 10.32
N ILE A 100 -0.20 -13.01 11.22
CA ILE A 100 -0.53 -12.83 12.64
C ILE A 100 0.41 -11.83 13.30
N ALA A 101 1.71 -11.92 13.04
CA ALA A 101 2.69 -10.97 13.58
C ALA A 101 2.40 -9.54 13.12
N ALA A 102 2.15 -9.34 11.82
CA ALA A 102 1.83 -8.04 11.25
C ALA A 102 0.51 -7.46 11.82
N TYR A 103 -0.55 -8.25 11.92
CA TYR A 103 -1.81 -7.79 12.53
C TYR A 103 -1.67 -7.53 14.03
N GLY A 104 -0.84 -8.29 14.74
CA GLY A 104 -0.58 -8.12 16.16
C GLY A 104 -0.08 -6.71 16.51
N TYR A 105 0.75 -6.12 15.63
CA TYR A 105 1.20 -4.73 15.78
C TYR A 105 0.04 -3.72 15.85
N THR A 106 -1.08 -4.01 15.18
CA THR A 106 -2.24 -3.11 15.17
C THR A 106 -3.05 -3.13 16.47
N LEU A 107 -2.80 -4.11 17.36
CA LEU A 107 -3.55 -4.35 18.60
C LEU A 107 -2.74 -4.08 19.88
N SER A 108 -1.42 -3.98 19.77
CA SER A 108 -0.49 -3.93 20.92
C SER A 108 -0.12 -2.52 21.39
N GLN A 109 -1.04 -1.55 21.31
CA GLN A 109 -0.81 -0.18 21.80
C GLN A 109 -1.82 0.18 22.89
#